data_AF-A0A3A0A7U0-F1
#
_entry.id   AF-A0A3A0A7U0-F1
#
_cell.length_a   1.000
_cell.length_b   1.000
_cell.length_c   1.000
_cell.angle_alpha   90.00
_cell.angle_beta   90.00
_cell.angle_gamma   90.00
#
_symmetry.space_group_name_H-M   'P 1'
#
loop_
_entity.id
_entity.type
_entity.pdbx_description
1 polymer ?
#
loop_
_entity_poly.entity_id
_entity_poly.type
_entity_poly.pdbx_seq_one_letter_code
_entity_poly.pdbx_strand_id
1 'polypeptide(L)'
;MARPSQRRDPLAQSQTQPATMVVEQVRVELLYDYSRLPAPQRRLAEEAARTIKPRLRRAAADIFVIGAALNGVKAQLEHGQFGDWLAVEFGLSRRMAQHFMNVATRLQAKSEKFSHLPPSTLYLLAAPTTPDEAIRVVEERLDAGDRPQLARVARIVELSKQAQRTPSSPAPAPAAPLSATQAGTLAREVQAAMALVLEDALAQALARLDSIPGDKQPGELWGKLFHNREYSRVRNEVAALLRQVQARRAG
;
A
#
# COMPACT_ATOMS: atom_id res chain seq x y z
N MET A 1 -18.91 -81.51 14.51
CA MET A 1 -18.66 -80.19 15.11
C MET A 1 -17.22 -79.80 14.83
N ALA A 2 -16.98 -78.82 13.94
CA ALA A 2 -15.69 -78.16 13.75
C ALA A 2 -15.97 -76.74 13.24
N ARG A 3 -15.43 -75.75 13.94
CA ARG A 3 -15.71 -74.31 13.79
C ARG A 3 -15.11 -73.76 12.49
N PRO A 4 -15.83 -72.93 11.71
CA PRO A 4 -15.21 -72.18 10.62
C PRO A 4 -14.42 -71.00 11.17
N SER A 5 -13.26 -70.78 10.56
CA SER A 5 -12.26 -69.75 10.82
C SER A 5 -12.78 -68.36 10.46
N GLN A 6 -12.86 -67.47 11.47
CA GLN A 6 -13.11 -66.03 11.28
C GLN A 6 -11.93 -65.40 10.53
N ARG A 7 -12.13 -65.06 9.26
CA ARG A 7 -11.27 -64.11 8.54
C ARG A 7 -11.40 -62.75 9.24
N ARG A 8 -10.29 -62.21 9.74
CA ARG A 8 -10.20 -60.80 10.18
C ARG A 8 -10.41 -59.91 8.96
N ASP A 9 -11.40 -59.05 9.05
CA ASP A 9 -11.70 -58.02 8.05
C ASP A 9 -10.68 -56.88 8.17
N PRO A 10 -9.83 -56.61 7.17
CA PRO A 10 -8.76 -55.61 7.26
C PRO A 10 -9.25 -54.16 7.20
N LEU A 11 -10.56 -53.91 7.14
CA LEU A 11 -11.14 -52.56 7.02
C LEU A 11 -11.79 -52.04 8.31
N ALA A 12 -11.75 -52.79 9.42
CA ALA A 12 -12.34 -52.36 10.70
C ALA A 12 -11.48 -51.37 11.51
N GLN A 13 -10.36 -50.87 10.98
CA GLN A 13 -9.46 -49.93 11.67
C GLN A 13 -9.24 -48.60 10.96
N SER A 14 -10.19 -48.17 10.13
CA SER A 14 -10.21 -46.77 9.67
C SER A 14 -11.16 -45.96 10.54
N GLN A 15 -10.85 -45.87 11.84
CA GLN A 15 -11.34 -44.76 12.65
C GLN A 15 -10.70 -43.49 12.07
N THR A 16 -11.49 -42.78 11.28
CA THR A 16 -11.18 -41.46 10.77
C THR A 16 -11.00 -40.55 11.97
N GLN A 17 -9.75 -40.34 12.39
CA GLN A 17 -9.41 -39.18 13.20
C GLN A 17 -9.83 -37.95 12.38
N PRO A 18 -10.66 -37.04 12.89
CA PRO A 18 -10.81 -35.76 12.23
C PRO A 18 -9.42 -35.12 12.27
N ALA A 19 -8.85 -34.90 11.09
CA ALA A 19 -7.69 -34.05 10.94
C ALA A 19 -8.06 -32.70 11.55
N THR A 20 -7.60 -32.45 12.77
CA THR A 20 -7.55 -31.13 13.36
C THR A 20 -6.70 -30.30 12.40
N MET A 21 -7.36 -29.62 11.46
CA MET A 21 -6.78 -28.49 10.76
C MET A 21 -6.46 -27.48 11.85
N VAL A 22 -5.21 -27.49 12.30
CA VAL A 22 -4.60 -26.34 12.96
C VAL A 22 -4.59 -25.27 11.88
N VAL A 23 -5.71 -24.53 11.77
CA VAL A 23 -5.73 -23.26 11.08
C VAL A 23 -4.74 -22.43 11.86
N GLU A 24 -3.51 -22.35 11.35
CA GLU A 24 -2.52 -21.41 11.81
C GLU A 24 -3.18 -20.04 11.70
N GLN A 25 -3.70 -19.56 12.84
CA GLN A 25 -4.35 -18.28 12.93
C GLN A 25 -3.25 -17.24 12.76
N VAL A 26 -2.93 -16.92 11.52
CA VAL A 26 -2.20 -15.71 11.17
C VAL A 26 -2.96 -14.58 11.86
N ARG A 27 -2.37 -14.02 12.93
CA ARG A 27 -3.00 -12.96 13.70
C ARG A 27 -3.16 -11.76 12.78
N VAL A 28 -4.37 -11.58 12.26
CA VAL A 28 -4.71 -10.44 11.42
C VAL A 28 -4.66 -9.20 12.31
N GLU A 29 -3.65 -8.35 12.09
CA GLU A 29 -3.53 -7.06 12.75
C GLU A 29 -4.65 -6.13 12.28
N LEU A 30 -5.41 -5.54 13.20
CA LEU A 30 -6.47 -4.58 12.90
C LEU A 30 -6.05 -3.20 13.41
N LEU A 31 -6.18 -2.18 12.57
CA LEU A 31 -5.67 -0.83 12.84
C LEU A 31 -6.78 0.18 13.19
N TYR A 32 -8.05 -0.22 13.07
CA TYR A 32 -9.18 0.64 13.41
C TYR A 32 -9.34 0.72 14.94
N ASP A 33 -9.66 1.91 15.45
CA ASP A 33 -9.94 2.10 16.89
C ASP A 33 -11.37 1.64 17.23
N TYR A 34 -11.48 0.35 17.53
CA TYR A 34 -12.73 -0.32 17.90
C TYR A 34 -13.30 0.13 19.26
N SER A 35 -12.52 0.84 20.09
CA SER A 35 -13.03 1.38 21.37
C SER A 35 -14.15 2.40 21.17
N ARG A 36 -14.20 3.02 19.98
CA ARG A 36 -15.22 3.98 19.55
C ARG A 36 -16.59 3.36 19.28
N LEU A 37 -16.68 2.02 19.20
CA LEU A 37 -17.93 1.30 18.98
C LEU A 37 -18.49 0.75 20.30
N PRO A 38 -19.82 0.73 20.49
CA PRO A 38 -20.43 0.04 21.62
C PRO A 38 -20.18 -1.47 21.52
N ALA A 39 -20.19 -2.16 22.68
CA ALA A 39 -19.74 -3.54 22.80
C ALA A 39 -20.33 -4.55 21.78
N PRO A 40 -21.65 -4.56 21.49
CA PRO A 40 -22.19 -5.51 20.51
C PRO A 40 -21.74 -5.20 19.06
N GLN A 41 -21.66 -3.93 18.66
CA GLN A 41 -21.17 -3.54 17.34
C GLN A 41 -19.66 -3.76 17.21
N ARG A 42 -18.91 -3.59 18.30
CA ARG A 42 -17.47 -3.81 18.34
C ARG A 42 -17.10 -5.24 17.93
N ARG A 43 -17.69 -6.23 18.59
CA ARG A 43 -17.41 -7.65 18.31
C ARG A 43 -17.73 -8.00 16.85
N LEU A 44 -18.91 -7.60 16.38
CA LEU A 44 -19.32 -7.81 14.99
C LEU A 44 -18.32 -7.21 13.99
N ALA A 45 -17.90 -5.96 14.21
CA ALA A 45 -16.98 -5.27 13.32
C ALA A 45 -15.56 -5.87 13.34
N GLU A 46 -15.08 -6.34 14.50
CA GLU A 46 -13.80 -7.03 14.62
C GLU A 46 -13.81 -8.38 13.89
N GLU A 47 -14.85 -9.19 14.10
CA GLU A 47 -15.03 -10.48 13.43
C GLU A 47 -15.14 -10.34 11.91
N ALA A 48 -15.92 -9.36 11.46
CA ALA A 48 -16.03 -9.02 10.05
C ALA A 48 -14.67 -8.61 9.47
N ALA A 49 -13.91 -7.75 10.15
CA ALA A 49 -12.60 -7.31 9.67
C ALA A 49 -11.58 -8.45 9.61
N ARG A 50 -11.58 -9.36 10.59
CA ARG A 50 -10.72 -10.58 10.59
C ARG A 50 -11.08 -11.53 9.45
N THR A 51 -12.34 -11.55 9.03
CA THR A 51 -12.82 -12.35 7.90
C THR A 51 -12.50 -11.69 6.55
N ILE A 52 -12.75 -10.39 6.42
CA ILE A 52 -12.66 -9.65 5.15
C ILE A 52 -11.22 -9.40 4.75
N LYS A 53 -10.35 -8.96 5.68
CA LYS A 53 -8.97 -8.56 5.38
C LYS A 53 -8.13 -9.65 4.68
N PRO A 54 -8.10 -10.92 5.14
CA PRO A 54 -7.37 -11.97 4.43
C PRO A 54 -8.01 -12.32 3.07
N ARG A 55 -9.33 -12.20 2.93
CA ARG A 55 -10.03 -12.43 1.63
C ARG A 55 -9.68 -11.37 0.61
N LEU A 56 -9.61 -10.10 1.02
CA LEU A 56 -9.14 -9.01 0.16
C LEU A 56 -7.70 -9.23 -0.30
N ARG A 57 -6.81 -9.64 0.61
CA ARG A 57 -5.42 -10.00 0.27
C ARG A 57 -5.37 -11.16 -0.73
N ARG A 58 -6.20 -12.19 -0.52
CA ARG A 58 -6.28 -13.33 -1.44
C ARG A 58 -6.78 -12.92 -2.81
N ALA A 59 -7.85 -12.13 -2.87
CA ALA A 59 -8.36 -11.59 -4.13
C ALA A 59 -7.31 -10.76 -4.88
N ALA A 60 -6.51 -9.96 -4.16
CA ALA A 60 -5.39 -9.24 -4.74
C ALA A 60 -4.26 -10.17 -5.22
N ALA A 61 -3.97 -11.26 -4.51
CA ALA A 61 -3.01 -12.28 -4.95
C ALA A 61 -3.51 -13.03 -6.20
N ASP A 62 -4.80 -13.34 -6.26
CA ASP A 62 -5.41 -14.04 -7.40
C ASP A 62 -5.30 -13.24 -8.70
N ILE A 63 -5.29 -11.90 -8.64
CA ILE A 63 -5.01 -11.03 -9.80
C ILE A 63 -3.66 -11.36 -10.46
N PHE A 64 -2.62 -11.62 -9.64
CA PHE A 64 -1.30 -12.00 -10.16
C PHE A 64 -1.34 -13.38 -10.82
N VAL A 65 -2.00 -14.35 -10.17
CA VAL A 65 -2.16 -15.72 -10.69
C VAL A 65 -2.91 -15.71 -12.02
N ILE A 66 -4.05 -15.01 -12.08
CA ILE A 66 -4.84 -14.84 -13.30
C ILE A 66 -3.99 -14.19 -14.39
N GLY A 67 -3.30 -13.09 -14.08
CA GLY A 67 -2.44 -12.40 -15.05
C GLY A 67 -1.34 -13.27 -15.64
N ALA A 68 -0.69 -14.09 -14.80
CA ALA A 68 0.36 -15.01 -15.24
C ALA A 68 -0.20 -16.11 -16.15
N ALA A 69 -1.35 -16.70 -15.80
CA ALA A 69 -2.01 -17.70 -16.63
C ALA A 69 -2.46 -17.12 -17.98
N LEU A 70 -3.06 -15.93 -17.99
CA LEU A 70 -3.47 -15.23 -19.21
C LEU A 70 -2.29 -14.92 -20.12
N ASN A 71 -1.14 -14.49 -19.56
CA ASN A 71 0.09 -14.29 -20.31
C ASN A 71 0.56 -15.60 -20.97
N GLY A 72 0.53 -16.72 -20.23
CA GLY A 72 0.92 -18.04 -20.73
C GLY A 72 0.06 -18.50 -21.91
N VAL A 73 -1.27 -18.40 -21.78
CA VAL A 73 -2.19 -18.81 -22.86
C VAL A 73 -2.08 -17.88 -24.07
N LYS A 74 -2.05 -16.56 -23.87
CA LYS A 74 -1.94 -15.59 -24.97
C LYS A 74 -0.70 -15.81 -25.84
N ALA A 75 0.39 -16.30 -25.25
CA ALA A 75 1.62 -16.59 -25.98
C ALA A 75 1.51 -17.79 -26.94
N GLN A 76 0.49 -18.65 -26.77
CA GLN A 76 0.30 -19.87 -27.55
C GLN A 76 -0.83 -19.75 -28.59
N LEU A 77 -1.74 -18.79 -28.41
CA LEU A 77 -2.89 -18.61 -29.30
C LEU A 77 -2.55 -17.70 -30.48
N GLU A 78 -3.14 -17.99 -31.64
CA GLU A 78 -3.00 -17.16 -32.83
C GLU A 78 -3.75 -15.83 -32.68
N HIS A 79 -3.51 -14.92 -33.62
CA HIS A 79 -4.17 -13.62 -33.63
C HIS A 79 -5.71 -13.78 -33.63
N GLY A 80 -6.39 -13.00 -32.80
CA GLY A 80 -7.86 -13.04 -32.68
C GLY A 80 -8.38 -14.08 -31.68
N GLN A 81 -7.85 -15.30 -31.69
CA GLN A 81 -8.32 -16.43 -30.87
C GLN A 81 -8.36 -16.13 -29.37
N PHE A 82 -7.34 -15.44 -28.85
CA PHE A 82 -7.29 -15.08 -27.43
C PHE A 82 -8.49 -14.22 -27.00
N GLY A 83 -8.95 -13.32 -27.86
CA GLY A 83 -10.10 -12.46 -27.56
C GLY A 83 -11.41 -13.25 -27.50
N ASP A 84 -11.58 -14.20 -28.43
CA ASP A 84 -12.78 -15.03 -28.50
C ASP A 84 -12.83 -16.01 -27.33
N TRP A 85 -11.69 -16.62 -27.00
CA TRP A 85 -11.53 -17.47 -25.82
C TRP A 85 -11.87 -16.74 -24.51
N LEU A 86 -11.38 -15.51 -24.32
CA LEU A 86 -11.73 -14.69 -23.16
C LEU A 86 -13.23 -14.43 -23.03
N ALA A 87 -13.91 -14.18 -24.16
CA ALA A 87 -15.33 -13.89 -24.19
C ALA A 87 -16.16 -15.14 -23.84
N VAL A 88 -15.80 -16.29 -24.39
CA VAL A 88 -16.53 -17.56 -24.20
C VAL A 88 -16.35 -18.11 -22.80
N GLU A 89 -15.11 -18.19 -22.29
CA GLU A 89 -14.84 -18.88 -21.02
C GLU A 89 -15.15 -18.03 -19.79
N PHE A 90 -14.96 -16.71 -19.89
CA PHE A 90 -14.97 -15.84 -18.70
C PHE A 90 -15.86 -14.60 -18.84
N GLY A 91 -16.39 -14.30 -20.04
CA GLY A 91 -17.05 -13.03 -20.32
C GLY A 91 -16.13 -11.81 -20.13
N LEU A 92 -14.81 -12.00 -20.24
CA LEU A 92 -13.83 -10.93 -19.99
C LEU A 92 -13.58 -10.09 -21.24
N SER A 93 -13.55 -8.77 -21.04
CA SER A 93 -13.03 -7.89 -22.09
C SER A 93 -11.51 -8.01 -22.22
N ARG A 94 -11.00 -7.81 -23.44
CA ARG A 94 -9.55 -7.73 -23.71
C ARG A 94 -8.86 -6.70 -22.81
N ARG A 95 -9.53 -5.59 -22.51
CA ARG A 95 -9.02 -4.52 -21.61
C ARG A 95 -8.82 -5.03 -20.20
N MET A 96 -9.78 -5.76 -19.64
CA MET A 96 -9.67 -6.31 -18.29
C MET A 96 -8.59 -7.40 -18.22
N ALA A 97 -8.54 -8.28 -19.22
CA ALA A 97 -7.46 -9.28 -19.32
C ALA A 97 -6.08 -8.62 -19.35
N GLN A 98 -5.93 -7.53 -20.11
CA GLN A 98 -4.67 -6.78 -20.16
C GLN A 98 -4.31 -6.14 -18.81
N HIS A 99 -5.29 -5.70 -18.01
CA HIS A 99 -5.02 -5.20 -16.65
C HIS A 99 -4.40 -6.29 -15.77
N PHE A 100 -4.99 -7.50 -15.74
CA PHE A 100 -4.44 -8.64 -15.00
C PHE A 100 -3.04 -9.01 -15.49
N MET A 101 -2.88 -9.16 -16.80
CA MET A 101 -1.60 -9.50 -17.42
C MET A 101 -0.51 -8.49 -17.09
N ASN A 102 -0.81 -7.18 -17.14
CA ASN A 102 0.15 -6.14 -16.80
C ASN A 102 0.57 -6.21 -15.33
N VAL A 103 -0.36 -6.53 -14.41
CA VAL A 103 -0.03 -6.71 -12.99
C VAL A 103 0.97 -7.85 -12.82
N ALA A 104 0.73 -9.00 -13.44
CA ALA A 104 1.69 -10.09 -13.43
C ALA A 104 3.02 -9.66 -14.08
N THR A 105 3.02 -9.16 -15.31
CA THR A 105 4.26 -8.81 -16.01
C THR A 105 5.12 -7.79 -15.27
N ARG A 106 4.52 -6.76 -14.67
CA ARG A 106 5.29 -5.65 -14.07
C ARG A 106 5.54 -5.79 -12.58
N LEU A 107 4.66 -6.49 -11.85
CA LEU A 107 4.65 -6.49 -10.39
C LEU A 107 4.90 -7.87 -9.78
N GLN A 108 4.99 -8.97 -10.56
CA GLN A 108 5.08 -10.35 -10.05
C GLN A 108 6.18 -10.56 -9.03
N ALA A 109 7.38 -10.02 -9.29
CA ALA A 109 8.53 -10.15 -8.40
C ALA A 109 8.28 -9.60 -6.99
N LYS A 110 7.24 -8.78 -6.83
CA LYS A 110 6.86 -8.06 -5.61
C LYS A 110 5.44 -8.43 -5.16
N SER A 111 4.91 -9.54 -5.67
CA SER A 111 3.53 -9.98 -5.44
C SER A 111 3.19 -10.12 -3.96
N GLU A 112 4.10 -10.62 -3.12
CA GLU A 112 3.85 -10.73 -1.67
C GLU A 112 3.57 -9.36 -1.03
N LYS A 113 4.39 -8.35 -1.36
CA LYS A 113 4.23 -6.97 -0.84
C LYS A 113 2.98 -6.31 -1.42
N PHE A 114 2.80 -6.41 -2.73
CA PHE A 114 1.73 -5.72 -3.43
C PHE A 114 0.36 -6.39 -3.27
N SER A 115 0.27 -7.65 -2.86
CA SER A 115 -1.01 -8.31 -2.52
C SER A 115 -1.72 -7.65 -1.32
N HIS A 116 -1.06 -6.74 -0.62
CA HIS A 116 -1.69 -5.91 0.42
C HIS A 116 -2.39 -4.66 -0.13
N LEU A 117 -2.23 -4.35 -1.42
CA LEU A 117 -2.85 -3.20 -2.07
C LEU A 117 -4.22 -3.55 -2.66
N PRO A 118 -5.17 -2.60 -2.68
CA PRO A 118 -6.42 -2.78 -3.41
C PRO A 118 -6.21 -3.01 -4.92
N PRO A 119 -7.10 -3.76 -5.60
CA PRO A 119 -7.01 -4.04 -7.04
C PRO A 119 -6.84 -2.79 -7.93
N SER A 120 -7.57 -1.71 -7.64
CA SER A 120 -7.47 -0.46 -8.39
C SER A 120 -6.07 0.16 -8.33
N THR A 121 -5.40 0.06 -7.19
CA THR A 121 -4.01 0.50 -7.01
C THR A 121 -3.05 -0.38 -7.81
N LEU A 122 -3.26 -1.70 -7.82
CA LEU A 122 -2.47 -2.64 -8.63
C LEU A 122 -2.57 -2.30 -10.12
N TYR A 123 -3.78 -2.09 -10.63
CA TYR A 123 -3.99 -1.75 -12.05
C TYR A 123 -3.34 -0.41 -12.41
N LEU A 124 -3.42 0.59 -11.52
CA LEU A 124 -2.80 1.88 -11.71
C LEU A 124 -1.26 1.76 -11.78
N LEU A 125 -0.65 1.02 -10.85
CA LEU A 125 0.80 0.81 -10.82
C LEU A 125 1.29 0.00 -12.01
N ALA A 126 0.52 -1.01 -12.43
CA ALA A 126 0.84 -1.86 -13.55
C ALA A 126 0.55 -1.23 -14.92
N ALA A 127 -0.17 -0.12 -15.00
CA ALA A 127 -0.52 0.52 -16.26
C ALA A 127 0.74 0.85 -17.07
N PRO A 128 0.81 0.61 -18.39
CA PRO A 128 2.04 0.81 -19.18
C PRO A 128 2.58 2.25 -19.12
N THR A 129 1.69 3.22 -18.92
CA THR A 129 2.06 4.64 -18.75
C THR A 129 2.70 4.96 -17.41
N THR A 130 2.62 4.05 -16.42
CA THR A 130 3.10 4.30 -15.07
C THR A 130 4.61 4.07 -15.02
N PRO A 131 5.42 5.09 -14.63
CA PRO A 131 6.86 4.99 -14.45
C PRO A 131 7.29 3.88 -13.48
N ASP A 132 8.42 3.20 -13.77
CA ASP A 132 9.02 2.26 -12.81
C ASP A 132 9.49 2.94 -11.52
N GLU A 133 9.82 4.23 -11.58
CA GLU A 133 10.11 5.05 -10.40
C GLU A 133 8.93 5.12 -9.44
N ALA A 134 7.70 5.29 -9.96
CA ALA A 134 6.51 5.32 -9.12
C ALA A 134 6.28 3.98 -8.41
N ILE A 135 6.57 2.86 -9.07
CA ILE A 135 6.48 1.52 -8.49
C ILE A 135 7.49 1.36 -7.36
N ARG A 136 8.74 1.81 -7.56
CA ARG A 136 9.80 1.77 -6.53
C ARG A 136 9.44 2.58 -5.30
N VAL A 137 8.98 3.82 -5.47
CA VAL A 137 8.56 4.70 -4.37
C VAL A 137 7.42 4.08 -3.56
N VAL A 138 6.45 3.42 -4.21
CA VAL A 138 5.35 2.74 -3.50
C VAL A 138 5.84 1.48 -2.78
N GLU A 139 6.77 0.74 -3.37
CA GLU A 139 7.39 -0.42 -2.71
C GLU A 139 8.13 -0.01 -1.43
N GLU A 140 8.98 1.00 -1.48
CA GLU A 140 9.73 1.51 -0.32
C GLU A 140 8.79 1.93 0.82
N ARG A 141 7.65 2.52 0.48
CA ARG A 141 6.61 2.87 1.46
C ARG A 141 5.99 1.63 2.10
N LEU A 142 5.70 0.60 1.31
CA LEU A 142 5.17 -0.66 1.86
C LEU A 142 6.17 -1.34 2.79
N ASP A 143 7.46 -1.29 2.46
CA ASP A 143 8.56 -1.80 3.28
C ASP A 143 8.71 -1.02 4.60
N ALA A 144 8.46 0.29 4.58
CA ALA A 144 8.36 1.12 5.79
C ALA A 144 7.09 0.85 6.64
N GLY A 145 6.21 -0.04 6.18
CA GLY A 145 4.95 -0.37 6.82
C GLY A 145 3.82 0.63 6.55
N ASP A 146 4.00 1.57 5.62
CA ASP A 146 2.93 2.45 5.13
C ASP A 146 1.91 1.60 4.34
N ARG A 147 0.66 2.04 4.30
CA ARG A 147 -0.42 1.45 3.50
C ARG A 147 -1.08 2.59 2.72
N PRO A 148 -0.46 3.02 1.61
CA PRO A 148 -0.88 4.22 0.93
C PRO A 148 -2.26 4.07 0.30
N GLN A 149 -3.11 5.08 0.52
CA GLN A 149 -4.41 5.22 -0.13
C GLN A 149 -4.24 5.43 -1.65
N LEU A 150 -5.25 5.05 -2.44
CA LEU A 150 -5.22 5.16 -3.91
C LEU A 150 -4.89 6.58 -4.39
N ALA A 151 -5.48 7.61 -3.78
CA ALA A 151 -5.21 9.01 -4.15
C ALA A 151 -3.74 9.40 -3.97
N ARG A 152 -3.08 8.87 -2.92
CA ARG A 152 -1.66 9.10 -2.67
C ARG A 152 -0.81 8.39 -3.73
N VAL A 153 -1.16 7.16 -4.09
CA VAL A 153 -0.48 6.42 -5.17
C VAL A 153 -0.64 7.13 -6.51
N ALA A 154 -1.84 7.62 -6.83
CA ALA A 154 -2.08 8.40 -8.04
C ALA A 154 -1.21 9.66 -8.10
N ARG A 155 -1.06 10.37 -6.97
CA ARG A 155 -0.15 11.52 -6.89
C ARG A 155 1.30 11.13 -7.13
N ILE A 156 1.77 10.01 -6.58
CA ILE A 156 3.13 9.50 -6.82
C ILE A 156 3.33 9.23 -8.32
N VAL A 157 2.38 8.52 -8.95
CA VAL A 157 2.44 8.21 -10.38
C VAL A 157 2.50 9.48 -11.22
N GLU A 158 1.68 10.48 -10.90
CA GLU A 158 1.64 11.75 -11.64
C GLU A 158 2.95 12.53 -11.50
N LEU A 159 3.49 12.65 -10.29
CA LEU A 159 4.78 13.32 -10.06
C LEU A 159 5.92 12.62 -10.80
N SER A 160 5.95 11.28 -10.79
CA SER A 160 6.95 10.52 -11.54
C SER A 160 6.79 10.70 -13.05
N LYS A 161 5.56 10.80 -13.57
CA LYS A 161 5.31 11.06 -14.99
C LYS A 161 5.82 12.45 -15.38
N GLN A 162 5.56 13.46 -14.56
CA GLN A 162 6.05 14.82 -14.80
C GLN A 162 7.59 14.85 -14.81
N ALA A 163 8.24 14.18 -13.85
CA ALA A 163 9.70 14.07 -13.80
C ALA A 163 10.29 13.38 -15.05
N GLN A 164 9.58 12.42 -15.66
CA GLN A 164 10.02 11.77 -16.90
C GLN A 164 9.71 12.59 -18.17
N ARG A 165 8.62 13.35 -18.16
CA ARG A 165 8.17 14.14 -19.32
C ARG A 165 8.97 15.42 -19.50
N THR A 166 9.64 15.91 -18.47
CA THR A 166 10.68 16.93 -18.61
C THR A 166 11.91 16.23 -19.19
N PRO A 167 12.16 16.31 -20.51
CA PRO A 167 13.45 15.86 -21.00
C PRO A 167 14.48 16.81 -20.41
N SER A 168 15.74 16.37 -20.34
CA SER A 168 16.86 17.30 -20.44
C SER A 168 16.59 18.22 -21.66
N SER A 169 16.03 19.40 -21.41
CA SER A 169 16.10 20.50 -22.37
C SER A 169 17.60 20.68 -22.64
N PRO A 170 18.05 20.92 -23.89
CA PRO A 170 19.41 21.41 -24.08
C PRO A 170 19.55 22.58 -23.12
N ALA A 171 20.60 22.54 -22.28
CA ALA A 171 20.82 23.51 -21.24
C ALA A 171 20.43 24.89 -21.78
N PRO A 172 19.51 25.63 -21.16
CA PRO A 172 19.38 27.03 -21.51
C PRO A 172 20.79 27.58 -21.40
N ALA A 173 21.30 28.18 -22.48
CA ALA A 173 22.59 28.89 -22.48
C ALA A 173 22.70 29.61 -21.13
N PRO A 174 23.79 29.40 -20.38
CA PRO A 174 23.80 29.50 -18.93
C PRO A 174 22.98 30.70 -18.51
N ALA A 175 21.75 30.43 -18.03
CA ALA A 175 20.94 31.48 -17.44
C ALA A 175 21.83 32.04 -16.33
N ALA A 176 22.16 33.33 -16.46
CA ALA A 176 23.10 33.98 -15.56
C ALA A 176 22.78 33.56 -14.12
N PRO A 177 23.79 33.17 -13.32
CA PRO A 177 23.55 32.69 -11.96
C PRO A 177 22.59 33.64 -11.26
N LEU A 178 21.54 33.08 -10.65
CA LEU A 178 20.58 33.85 -9.86
C LEU A 178 21.37 34.78 -8.96
N SER A 179 21.12 36.08 -9.05
CA SER A 179 21.82 37.03 -8.21
C SER A 179 21.59 36.66 -6.74
N ALA A 180 22.55 36.95 -5.86
CA ALA A 180 22.44 36.67 -4.43
C ALA A 180 21.11 37.20 -3.84
N THR A 181 20.60 38.29 -4.41
CA THR A 181 19.28 38.86 -4.11
C THR A 181 18.13 37.94 -4.48
N GLN A 182 18.09 37.41 -5.72
CA GLN A 182 17.04 36.50 -6.18
C GLN A 182 17.02 35.18 -5.42
N ALA A 183 18.20 34.62 -5.12
CA ALA A 183 18.33 33.41 -4.30
C ALA A 183 17.86 33.64 -2.85
N GLY A 184 18.18 34.81 -2.27
CA GLY A 184 17.71 35.20 -0.94
C GLY A 184 16.20 35.40 -0.86
N THR A 185 15.58 35.98 -1.89
CA THR A 185 14.13 36.18 -1.95
C THR A 185 13.38 34.84 -2.04
N LEU A 186 13.80 33.95 -2.94
CA LEU A 186 13.22 32.60 -3.05
C LEU A 186 13.39 31.77 -1.78
N ALA A 187 14.56 31.86 -1.12
CA ALA A 187 14.78 31.18 0.15
C ALA A 187 13.82 31.68 1.24
N ARG A 188 13.59 33.00 1.31
CA ARG A 188 12.62 33.60 2.26
C ARG A 188 11.19 33.23 1.91
N GLU A 189 10.82 33.17 0.64
CA GLU A 189 9.49 32.76 0.19
C GLU A 189 9.20 31.29 0.52
N VAL A 190 10.16 30.38 0.26
CA VAL A 190 10.06 28.96 0.63
C VAL A 190 10.00 28.80 2.15
N GLN A 191 10.80 29.56 2.89
CA GLN A 191 10.81 29.51 4.35
C GLN A 191 9.52 30.09 4.95
N ALA A 192 8.95 31.13 4.36
CA ALA A 192 7.65 31.69 4.75
C ALA A 192 6.49 30.76 4.40
N ALA A 193 6.50 30.13 3.22
CA ALA A 193 5.51 29.13 2.84
C ALA A 193 5.55 27.91 3.76
N MET A 194 6.76 27.45 4.12
CA MET A 194 6.93 26.34 5.04
C MET A 194 6.51 26.71 6.48
N ALA A 195 6.74 27.94 6.92
CA ALA A 195 6.25 28.45 8.20
C ALA A 195 4.71 28.51 8.23
N LEU A 196 4.06 28.98 7.16
CA LEU A 196 2.59 29.03 7.06
C LEU A 196 1.95 27.64 7.10
N VAL A 197 2.55 26.66 6.43
CA VAL A 197 2.07 25.26 6.46
C VAL A 197 2.26 24.64 7.86
N LEU A 198 3.34 24.99 8.56
CA LEU A 198 3.58 24.53 9.93
C LEU A 198 2.66 25.22 10.94
N GLU A 199 2.39 26.52 10.78
CA GLU A 199 1.45 27.25 11.63
C GLU A 199 0.01 26.80 11.42
N ASP A 200 -0.43 26.57 10.17
CA ASP A 200 -1.77 26.03 9.89
C ASP A 200 -1.93 24.63 10.47
N ALA A 201 -0.89 23.78 10.36
CA ALA A 201 -0.88 22.47 11.00
C ALA A 201 -0.91 22.55 12.54
N LEU A 202 -0.23 23.54 13.13
CA LEU A 202 -0.22 23.79 14.58
C LEU A 202 -1.58 24.34 15.07
N ALA A 203 -2.17 25.29 14.35
CA ALA A 203 -3.47 25.88 14.65
C ALA A 203 -4.60 24.84 14.58
N GLN A 204 -4.57 23.97 13.57
CA GLN A 204 -5.49 22.85 13.46
C GLN A 204 -5.29 21.80 14.57
N ALA A 205 -4.07 21.65 15.09
CA ALA A 205 -3.80 20.80 16.24
C ALA A 205 -4.31 21.43 17.55
N LEU A 206 -4.17 22.74 17.73
CA LEU A 206 -4.63 23.48 18.91
C LEU A 206 -6.17 23.60 18.95
N ALA A 207 -6.83 23.86 17.82
CA ALA A 207 -8.29 23.88 17.74
C ALA A 207 -8.92 22.52 18.06
N ARG A 208 -8.20 21.42 17.77
CA ARG A 208 -8.59 20.07 18.20
C ARG A 208 -8.35 19.81 19.68
N LEU A 209 -7.48 20.58 20.32
CA LEU A 209 -7.20 20.51 21.77
C LEU A 209 -8.31 21.18 22.59
N ASP A 210 -8.83 22.32 22.13
CA ASP A 210 -9.93 23.07 22.79
C ASP A 210 -11.29 22.34 22.73
N SER A 211 -11.42 21.36 21.84
CA SER A 211 -12.64 20.55 21.69
C SER A 211 -12.66 19.30 22.60
N ILE A 212 -11.72 19.18 23.54
CA ILE A 212 -11.53 18.00 24.40
C ILE A 212 -11.93 18.32 25.85
N PRO A 213 -12.78 17.50 26.51
CA PRO A 213 -13.16 17.70 27.90
C PRO A 213 -11.93 17.70 28.85
N GLY A 214 -11.93 18.62 29.83
CA GLY A 214 -10.78 18.98 30.67
C GLY A 214 -10.34 17.97 31.74
N ASP A 215 -10.78 16.72 31.68
CA ASP A 215 -10.52 15.68 32.68
C ASP A 215 -9.40 14.70 32.28
N LYS A 216 -8.78 14.85 31.11
CA LYS A 216 -7.75 13.92 30.61
C LYS A 216 -6.33 14.47 30.75
N GLN A 217 -5.42 13.63 31.25
CA GLN A 217 -4.01 14.02 31.45
C GLN A 217 -3.31 14.31 30.10
N PRO A 218 -2.47 15.35 30.02
CA PRO A 218 -1.83 15.78 28.77
C PRO A 218 -1.11 14.65 28.03
N GLY A 219 -0.39 13.78 28.74
CA GLY A 219 0.37 12.67 28.15
C GLY A 219 -0.47 11.64 27.39
N GLU A 220 -1.71 11.35 27.83
CA GLU A 220 -2.62 10.45 27.12
C GLU A 220 -3.26 11.11 25.89
N LEU A 221 -3.43 12.44 25.91
CA LEU A 221 -4.01 13.21 24.81
C LEU A 221 -3.00 13.40 23.67
N TRP A 222 -1.73 13.68 24.00
CA TRP A 222 -0.64 13.77 23.02
C TRP A 222 -0.41 12.46 22.28
N GLY A 223 -0.53 11.33 22.96
CA GLY A 223 -0.48 10.01 22.34
C GLY A 223 -1.60 9.81 21.31
N LYS A 224 -2.85 10.15 21.64
CA LYS A 224 -4.02 9.87 20.79
C LYS A 224 -4.16 10.80 19.57
N LEU A 225 -3.75 12.07 19.68
CA LEU A 225 -3.85 13.04 18.57
C LEU A 225 -2.83 12.80 17.44
N PHE A 226 -1.71 12.12 17.72
CA PHE A 226 -0.58 12.02 16.79
C PHE A 226 -0.04 10.59 16.60
N HIS A 227 -0.92 9.60 16.46
CA HIS A 227 -0.52 8.29 15.93
C HIS A 227 -0.20 8.39 14.43
N ASN A 228 1.01 8.84 14.06
CA ASN A 228 1.53 8.58 12.72
C ASN A 228 3.07 8.60 12.67
N ARG A 229 3.68 7.55 12.11
CA ARG A 229 5.12 7.39 11.86
C ARG A 229 5.73 8.54 11.02
N GLU A 230 4.89 9.33 10.36
CA GLU A 230 5.26 10.54 9.62
C GLU A 230 5.81 11.67 10.52
N TYR A 231 5.34 11.83 11.77
CA TYR A 231 5.84 12.88 12.67
C TYR A 231 7.26 12.61 13.14
N SER A 232 7.57 11.37 13.53
CA SER A 232 8.93 11.00 13.93
C SER A 232 9.90 11.14 12.76
N ARG A 233 9.46 10.86 11.52
CA ARG A 233 10.26 11.04 10.32
C ARG A 233 10.55 12.52 10.04
N VAL A 234 9.52 13.36 10.01
CA VAL A 234 9.66 14.81 9.76
C VAL A 234 10.49 15.48 10.87
N ARG A 235 10.23 15.15 12.13
CA ARG A 235 11.03 15.65 13.27
C ARG A 235 12.51 15.26 13.15
N ASN A 236 12.79 14.02 12.76
CA ASN A 236 14.16 13.53 12.66
C ASN A 236 14.89 14.11 11.43
N GLU A 237 14.20 14.29 10.30
CA GLU A 237 14.74 14.92 9.08
C GLU A 237 15.04 16.42 9.33
N VAL A 238 14.14 17.13 10.00
CA VAL A 238 14.35 18.54 10.39
C VAL A 238 15.51 18.67 11.39
N ALA A 239 15.60 17.78 12.38
CA ALA A 239 16.71 17.78 13.34
C ALA A 239 18.06 17.41 12.69
N ALA A 240 18.07 16.62 11.60
CA ALA A 240 19.27 16.33 10.83
C ALA A 240 19.73 17.55 10.01
N LEU A 241 18.80 18.25 9.36
CA LEU A 241 19.08 19.45 8.58
C LEU A 241 19.57 20.61 9.45
N LEU A 242 18.98 20.81 10.64
CA LEU A 242 19.42 21.85 11.58
C LEU A 242 20.85 21.61 12.06
N ARG A 243 21.25 20.35 12.30
CA ARG A 243 22.63 20.00 12.64
C ARG A 243 23.61 20.26 11.49
N GLN A 244 23.22 19.99 10.24
CA GLN A 244 24.04 20.29 9.07
C GLN A 244 24.22 21.78 8.83
N VAL A 245 23.17 22.57 9.05
CA VAL A 245 23.22 24.05 8.94
C VAL A 245 24.09 24.65 10.05
N GLN A 246 24.01 24.14 11.28
CA GLN A 246 24.87 24.59 12.39
C GLN A 246 26.35 24.26 12.16
N ALA A 247 26.65 23.08 11.63
CA ALA A 247 28.03 22.69 11.29
C ALA A 247 28.66 23.57 10.19
N ARG A 248 27.86 24.01 9.21
CA ARG A 248 28.31 24.91 8.12
C ARG A 248 28.40 26.39 8.51
N ARG A 249 27.91 26.77 9.69
CA ARG A 249 28.05 28.12 10.24
C ARG A 249 29.26 28.27 11.16
N ALA A 250 29.84 27.16 11.60
CA ALA A 250 30.95 27.13 12.55
C ALA A 250 32.33 26.93 11.90
N GLY A 251 32.38 26.76 10.58
CA GLY A 251 33.60 26.76 9.76
C GLY A 251 33.46 27.77 8.64
#